data_AF-A0A2R6F8S0-F1
#
_entry.id   AF-A0A2R6F8S0-F1
#
_cell.length_a   1.000
_cell.length_b   1.000
_cell.length_c   1.000
_cell.angle_alpha   90.00
_cell.angle_beta   90.00
_cell.angle_gamma   90.00
#
_symmetry.space_group_name_H-M   'P 1'
#
loop_
_entity.id
_entity.type
_entity.pdbx_description
1 polymer ?
#
loop_
_entity_poly.entity_id
_entity_poly.type
_entity_poly.pdbx_seq_one_letter_code
_entity_poly.pdbx_strand_id
1 'polypeptide(L)' 'MTRNAIVREQVRAGVVECPLCKRQIAAPTDHLLVYGAVESLTAENADALECPACTGVTFIVDPPDPTDAPD' A
#
# COMPACT_ATOMS: atom_id res chain seq x y z
N MET A 1 2.41 -17.84 3.29
CA MET A 1 1.41 -16.89 3.81
C MET A 1 1.46 -15.63 2.95
N THR A 2 0.32 -15.10 2.51
CA THR A 2 0.30 -13.82 1.77
C THR A 2 0.60 -12.70 2.75
N ARG A 3 1.65 -11.91 2.49
CA ARG A 3 1.97 -10.73 3.30
C ARG A 3 0.83 -9.71 3.14
N ASN A 4 0.31 -9.17 4.24
CA ASN A 4 -0.66 -8.06 4.20
C ASN A 4 0.06 -6.73 3.91
N ALA A 5 0.74 -6.68 2.77
CA ALA A 5 1.52 -5.54 2.35
C ALA A 5 1.47 -5.34 0.84
N ILE A 6 1.51 -4.09 0.42
CA ILE A 6 1.63 -3.65 -0.98
C ILE A 6 2.88 -2.79 -1.08
N VAL A 7 3.66 -2.98 -2.15
CA VAL A 7 4.85 -2.16 -2.39
C VAL A 7 4.43 -0.77 -2.87
N ARG A 8 5.03 0.29 -2.33
CA ARG A 8 4.70 1.69 -2.64
C ARG A 8 4.69 1.99 -4.14
N GLU A 9 5.60 1.38 -4.89
CA GLU A 9 5.66 1.51 -6.36
C GLU A 9 4.39 1.03 -7.05
N GLN A 10 3.73 -0.01 -6.54
CA GLN A 10 2.46 -0.49 -7.10
C GLN A 10 1.33 0.51 -6.84
N VAL A 11 1.32 1.15 -5.66
CA VAL A 11 0.37 2.22 -5.34
C VAL A 11 0.56 3.40 -6.30
N ARG A 12 1.81 3.79 -6.57
CA ARG A 12 2.16 4.85 -7.53
C ARG A 12 1.78 4.50 -8.97
N ALA A 13 1.79 3.22 -9.33
CA ALA A 13 1.35 2.76 -10.65
C ALA A 13 -0.17 2.89 -10.89
N GLY A 14 -0.97 3.16 -9.83
CA GLY A 14 -2.38 3.51 -9.94
C GLY A 14 -3.36 2.34 -10.01
N VAL A 15 -2.87 1.09 -9.98
CA VAL A 15 -3.71 -0.11 -9.86
C VAL A 15 -2.98 -1.13 -8.99
N VAL A 16 -3.65 -1.64 -7.96
CA VAL A 16 -3.11 -2.66 -7.06
C VAL A 16 -4.10 -3.79 -6.82
N GLU A 17 -3.61 -4.99 -6.56
CA GLU A 17 -4.44 -6.11 -6.08
C GLU A 17 -4.47 -6.11 -4.55
N CYS A 18 -5.66 -6.18 -3.96
CA CYS A 18 -5.80 -6.32 -2.52
C CYS A 18 -5.28 -7.70 -2.06
N PRO A 19 -4.27 -7.76 -1.17
CA PRO A 19 -3.72 -9.04 -0.74
C PRO A 19 -4.73 -9.90 0.05
N LEU A 20 -5.75 -9.26 0.64
CA LEU A 20 -6.77 -9.90 1.48
C LEU A 20 -7.90 -10.56 0.66
N CYS A 21 -8.51 -9.83 -0.28
CA CYS A 21 -9.67 -10.30 -1.04
C CYS A 21 -9.39 -10.58 -2.53
N LYS A 22 -8.16 -10.34 -2.99
CA LYS A 22 -7.69 -10.57 -4.37
C LYS A 22 -8.42 -9.76 -5.44
N ARG A 23 -9.17 -8.73 -5.04
CA ARG A 23 -9.81 -7.80 -5.98
C ARG A 23 -8.85 -6.66 -6.33
N GLN A 24 -8.96 -6.18 -7.56
CA GLN A 24 -8.25 -4.98 -7.98
C GLN A 24 -8.87 -3.73 -7.36
N ILE A 25 -8.01 -2.80 -6.96
CA ILE A 25 -8.33 -1.47 -6.48
C ILE A 25 -7.87 -0.51 -7.57
N ALA A 26 -8.83 0.07 -8.29
CA ALA A 26 -8.57 1.18 -9.20
C ALA A 26 -8.39 2.47 -8.39
N ALA A 27 -7.46 3.33 -8.80
CA ALA A 27 -7.15 4.58 -8.10
C ALA A 27 -6.87 4.40 -6.58
N PRO A 28 -5.84 3.60 -6.20
CA PRO A 28 -5.52 3.34 -4.80
C PRO A 28 -5.21 4.61 -4.01
N THR A 29 -4.83 5.70 -4.67
CA THR A 29 -4.58 7.01 -4.04
C THR A 29 -5.81 7.61 -3.35
N ASP A 30 -7.03 7.21 -3.74
CA ASP A 30 -8.28 7.67 -3.12
C ASP A 30 -8.59 6.95 -1.80
N HIS A 31 -7.86 5.87 -1.49
CA HIS A 31 -8.11 5.02 -0.32
C HIS A 31 -6.90 4.91 0.62
N LEU A 32 -5.99 5.88 0.53
CA LEU A 32 -4.80 5.92 1.37
C LEU A 32 -5.17 6.22 2.82
N LEU A 33 -4.34 5.70 3.72
CA LEU A 33 -4.38 5.96 5.14
C LEU A 33 -2.99 6.34 5.63
N VAL A 34 -2.95 7.24 6.61
CA VAL A 34 -1.74 7.66 7.31
C VAL A 34 -2.01 7.64 8.81
N TYR A 35 -1.07 7.12 9.58
CA TYR A 35 -1.12 7.06 11.02
C TYR A 35 -0.27 8.20 11.58
N GLY A 36 -0.84 9.40 11.56
CA GLY A 36 -0.17 10.59 12.04
C GLY A 36 -0.80 11.86 11.50
N ALA A 37 -0.30 13.01 11.96
CA ALA A 37 -0.67 14.28 11.38
C ALA A 37 0.18 14.55 10.14
N VAL A 38 -0.47 14.71 8.99
CA VAL A 38 0.15 15.19 7.75
C VAL A 38 -0.73 16.29 7.17
N GLU A 39 -0.10 17.28 6.52
CA GLU A 39 -0.82 18.38 5.88
C GLU A 39 -1.55 17.94 4.60
N SER A 40 -0.99 16.95 3.90
CA SER A 40 -1.56 16.37 2.69
C SER A 40 -1.22 14.88 2.60
N LEU A 41 -2.17 14.07 2.17
CA LEU A 41 -1.99 12.63 2.01
C LEU A 41 -1.63 12.31 0.56
N THR A 42 -0.52 11.59 0.38
CA THR A 42 0.01 11.19 -0.93
C THR A 42 0.48 9.75 -0.88
N ALA A 43 0.73 9.15 -2.05
CA ALA A 43 1.33 7.82 -2.12
C ALA A 43 2.74 7.76 -1.49
N GLU A 44 3.39 8.89 -1.22
CA GLU A 44 4.73 8.95 -0.64
C GLU A 44 4.73 8.89 0.88
N ASN A 45 3.67 9.37 1.53
CA ASN A 45 3.59 9.43 2.99
C ASN A 45 2.49 8.53 3.58
N ALA A 46 1.68 7.88 2.72
CA ALA A 46 0.71 6.90 3.20
C ALA A 46 1.41 5.69 3.83
N ASP A 47 0.85 5.25 4.96
CA ASP A 47 1.28 4.07 5.73
C ASP A 47 0.49 2.82 5.32
N ALA A 48 -0.76 3.02 4.87
CA ALA A 48 -1.66 1.95 4.56
C ALA A 48 -2.66 2.34 3.45
N LEU A 49 -3.36 1.33 2.97
CA LEU A 49 -4.42 1.43 1.98
C LEU A 49 -5.64 0.65 2.51
N GLU A 50 -6.81 1.27 2.47
CA GLU A 50 -8.07 0.59 2.74
C GLU A 50 -8.65 0.02 1.44
N CYS A 51 -9.03 -1.26 1.42
CA CYS A 51 -9.66 -1.83 0.24
C CYS A 51 -11.16 -1.46 0.20
N PRO A 52 -11.66 -0.77 -0.84
CA PRO A 52 -13.08 -0.42 -0.94
C PRO A 52 -14.00 -1.64 -1.10
N ALA A 53 -13.46 -2.80 -1.48
CA ALA A 53 -14.24 -4.00 -1.75
C ALA A 53 -14.45 -4.90 -0.52
N CYS A 54 -13.49 -4.96 0.40
CA CYS A 54 -13.57 -5.80 1.60
C CYS A 54 -13.33 -5.03 2.91
N THR A 55 -13.15 -3.70 2.81
CA THR A 55 -12.83 -2.77 3.92
C THR A 55 -11.62 -3.19 4.75
N GLY A 56 -10.78 -4.07 4.22
CA GLY A 56 -9.57 -4.53 4.87
C GLY A 56 -8.42 -3.56 4.65
N VAL A 57 -7.62 -3.34 5.69
CA VAL A 57 -6.46 -2.45 5.66
C VAL A 57 -5.20 -3.27 5.35
N THR A 58 -4.43 -2.81 4.36
CA THR A 58 -3.13 -3.38 4.00
C THR A 58 -2.04 -2.32 4.13
N PHE A 59 -0.86 -2.74 4.59
CA PHE A 59 0.26 -1.82 4.82
C PHE A 59 0.98 -1.50 3.51
N ILE A 60 1.42 -0.25 3.36
CA ILE A 60 2.29 0.17 2.26
C ILE A 60 3.72 0.04 2.76
N VAL A 61 4.54 -0.67 2.00
CA VAL A 61 5.96 -0.89 2.32
C VAL A 61 6.82 -0.41 1.17
N ASP A 62 8.01 0.08 1.49
CA ASP A 62 9.03 0.33 0.49
C ASP A 62 9.64 -1.01 0.03
N PRO A 63 10.14 -1.10 -1.22
CA PRO A 63 10.85 -2.29 -1.68
C PRO A 63 12.04 -2.54 -0.73
N PRO A 64 12.41 -3.82 -0.51
CA PRO A 64 13.60 -4.12 0.27
C PRO A 64 14.80 -3.44 -0.39
N ASP A 65 15.58 -2.72 0.42
CA ASP A 65 16.80 -2.09 -0.06
C ASP A 65 17.75 -3.21 -0.53
N PRO A 66 18.27 -3.16 -1.76
CA PRO A 66 19.13 -4.23 -2.29
C PRO A 66 20.44 -4.40 -1.50
N THR A 67 20.78 -3.45 -0.62
CA THR A 67 21.97 -3.49 0.23
C THR A 67 21.76 -4.27 1.54
N ASP A 68 20.54 -4.74 1.84
CA ASP A 68 20.19 -5.58 3.01
C ASP A 68 20.11 -7.08 2.68
N ALA A 69 20.67 -7.50 1.53
CA ALA A 69 20.85 -8.93 1.25
C ALA A 69 22.05 -9.45 2.06
N PRO A 70 21.90 -10.47 2.92
CA PRO A 70 23.05 -11.07 3.58
C PRO A 70 23.98 -11.68 2.52
N ASP A 71 25.27 -11.34 2.62
CA ASP A 71 26.38 -11.92 1.83
C ASP A 71 26.48 -13.45 2.03
#